data_AF-A0A430K8Y7-F1
#
_entry.id   AF-A0A430K8Y7-F1
#
_cell.length_a   1.000
_cell.length_b   1.000
_cell.length_c   1.000
_cell.angle_alpha   90.00
_cell.angle_beta   90.00
_cell.angle_gamma   90.00
#
_symmetry.space_group_name_H-M   'P 1'
#
loop_
_entity.id
_entity.type
_entity.pdbx_description
1 polymer ?
#
loop_
_entity_poly.entity_id
_entity_poly.type
_entity_poly.pdbx_seq_one_letter_code
_entity_poly.pdbx_strand_id
1 'polypeptide(L)' 'MRNQETWDFGNLIGAKMMLWVGVSSFIVGIIAHFIAPLWSMGISTFFLVVAIFLGIFWCERQLEIHFDKNGKPLNKGKL' A
#
# COMPACT_ATOMS: atom_id res chain seq x y z
N MET A 1 1.06 -17.13 4.64
CA MET A 1 0.20 -17.44 3.48
C MET A 1 0.33 -18.91 3.14
N ARG A 2 -0.76 -19.61 2.79
CA ARG A 2 -0.80 -21.09 2.69
C ARG A 2 -0.47 -21.64 1.29
N ASN A 3 -0.40 -20.79 0.26
CA ASN A 3 -0.17 -21.17 -1.13
C ASN A 3 0.84 -20.20 -1.79
N GLN A 4 1.61 -20.69 -2.77
CA GLN A 4 2.61 -19.91 -3.50
C GLN A 4 1.96 -18.76 -4.29
N GLU A 5 0.81 -19.01 -4.92
CA GLU A 5 0.06 -17.99 -5.67
C GLU A 5 -0.38 -16.82 -4.79
N THR A 6 -0.76 -17.08 -3.54
CA THR A 6 -1.10 -16.01 -2.58
C THR A 6 0.13 -15.19 -2.20
N TRP A 7 1.29 -15.84 -2.09
CA TRP A 7 2.57 -15.19 -1.81
C TRP A 7 3.00 -14.29 -2.97
N ASP A 8 2.94 -14.77 -4.21
CA ASP A 8 3.30 -14.00 -5.40
C ASP A 8 2.38 -12.81 -5.60
N PHE A 9 1.07 -13.00 -5.41
CA PHE A 9 0.09 -11.90 -5.46
C PHE A 9 0.32 -10.88 -4.35
N GLY A 10 0.54 -11.35 -3.11
CA GLY A 10 0.82 -10.47 -1.98
C GLY A 10 2.07 -9.63 -2.21
N ASN A 11 3.11 -10.22 -2.81
CA ASN A 11 4.35 -9.50 -3.13
C ASN A 11 4.14 -8.46 -4.24
N LEU A 12 3.37 -8.79 -5.28
CA LEU A 12 3.01 -7.86 -6.36
C LEU A 12 2.20 -6.67 -5.84
N ILE A 13 1.16 -6.92 -5.02
CA ILE A 13 0.33 -5.87 -4.43
C ILE A 13 1.14 -5.05 -3.43
N GLY A 14 1.99 -5.68 -2.62
CA GLY A 14 2.89 -5.01 -1.68
C GLY A 14 3.86 -4.06 -2.39
N ALA A 15 4.48 -4.51 -3.50
CA ALA A 15 5.35 -3.66 -4.31
C ALA A 15 4.58 -2.46 -4.91
N LYS A 16 3.37 -2.70 -5.44
CA LYS A 16 2.50 -1.63 -5.96
C LYS A 16 2.13 -0.62 -4.86
N MET A 17 1.79 -1.11 -3.67
CA MET A 17 1.49 -0.28 -2.50
C MET A 17 2.70 0.59 -2.13
N MET A 18 3.90 0.02 -2.01
CA MET A 18 5.12 0.78 -1.68
C MET A 18 5.40 1.87 -2.71
N LEU A 19 5.20 1.58 -4.00
CA LEU A 19 5.38 2.56 -5.06
C LEU A 19 4.42 3.75 -4.90
N TRP A 20 3.13 3.49 -4.69
CA TRP A 20 2.14 4.57 -4.51
C TRP A 20 2.35 5.37 -3.22
N VAL A 21 2.73 4.71 -2.11
CA VAL A 21 3.08 5.40 -0.86
C VAL A 21 4.31 6.29 -1.06
N GLY A 22 5.33 5.80 -1.77
CA GLY A 22 6.52 6.59 -2.09
C GLY A 22 6.20 7.82 -2.94
N VAL A 23 5.47 7.63 -4.04
CA VAL A 23 5.08 8.74 -4.95
C VAL A 23 4.24 9.78 -4.22
N SER A 24 3.22 9.36 -3.47
CA SER A 24 2.36 10.29 -2.73
C SER A 24 3.12 11.04 -1.63
N SER A 25 3.99 10.35 -0.88
CA SER A 25 4.80 10.98 0.18
C SER A 25 5.79 11.99 -0.38
N PHE A 26 6.38 11.70 -1.55
CA PHE A 26 7.27 12.62 -2.24
C PHE A 26 6.55 13.89 -2.68
N ILE A 27 5.36 13.75 -3.29
CA ILE A 27 4.53 14.89 -3.70
C ILE A 27 4.14 15.75 -2.49
N VAL A 28 3.67 15.13 -1.41
CA VAL A 28 3.31 15.86 -0.18
C VAL A 28 4.53 16.55 0.43
N GLY A 29 5.70 15.93 0.39
CA GLY A 29 6.95 16.54 0.83
C GLY A 29 7.30 17.81 0.05
N ILE A 30 7.22 17.76 -1.28
CA ILE A 30 7.45 18.94 -2.12
C ILE A 30 6.45 20.05 -1.77
N ILE A 31 5.16 19.73 -1.72
CA ILE A 31 4.11 20.71 -1.43
C ILE A 31 4.30 21.34 -0.05
N ALA A 32 4.57 20.52 0.97
CA ALA A 32 4.77 20.99 2.33
C ALA A 32 6.00 21.89 2.46
N HIS A 33 7.06 21.61 1.69
CA HIS A 33 8.27 22.44 1.67
C HIS A 33 7.99 23.86 1.16
N PHE A 34 7.19 24.00 0.08
CA PHE A 34 6.87 25.30 -0.49
C PHE A 34 5.80 26.08 0.28
N ILE A 35 4.87 25.42 0.96
CA ILE A 35 3.76 26.07 1.69
C ILE A 35 4.14 26.38 3.14
N ALA A 36 4.78 25.43 3.84
CA ALA A 36 5.03 25.50 5.27
C ALA A 36 6.41 24.91 5.62
N PRO A 37 7.52 25.56 5.20
CA PRO A 37 8.86 24.99 5.32
C PRO A 37 9.26 24.62 6.75
N LEU A 38 8.85 25.41 7.75
CA LEU A 38 9.09 25.14 9.19
C LEU A 38 8.40 23.86 9.69
N TRP A 39 7.24 23.52 9.12
CA TRP A 39 6.46 22.34 9.50
C TRP A 39 6.58 21.19 8.51
N SER A 40 7.31 21.39 7.41
CA SER A 40 7.39 20.45 6.29
C SER A 40 7.78 19.06 6.75
N MET A 41 8.81 18.95 7.60
CA MET A 41 9.24 17.66 8.13
C MET A 41 8.13 16.96 8.92
N GLY A 42 7.45 17.68 9.81
CA GLY A 42 6.34 17.13 10.61
C GLY A 42 5.17 16.67 9.74
N ILE A 43 4.77 17.48 8.76
CA ILE A 43 3.67 17.15 7.84
C ILE A 43 4.02 15.93 6.98
N SER A 44 5.22 15.88 6.41
CA SER A 44 5.66 14.76 5.58
C SER A 44 5.78 13.46 6.37
N THR A 45 6.35 13.50 7.57
CA THR A 45 6.47 12.32 8.42
C THR A 45 5.10 11.83 8.88
N PHE A 46 4.22 12.72 9.32
CA PHE A 46 2.85 12.36 9.70
C PHE A 46 2.10 11.71 8.54
N PHE A 47 2.17 12.33 7.34
CA PHE A 47 1.55 11.79 6.14
C PHE A 47 2.09 10.40 5.79
N LEU A 48 3.42 10.20 5.81
CA LEU A 48 4.05 8.92 5.50
C LEU A 48 3.53 7.80 6.41
N VAL A 49 3.47 8.06 7.72
CA VAL A 49 2.97 7.08 8.70
C VAL A 49 1.53 6.68 8.38
N VAL A 50 0.65 7.67 8.16
CA VAL A 50 -0.75 7.42 7.80
C VAL A 50 -0.87 6.66 6.47
N ALA A 51 -0.10 7.06 5.46
CA ALA A 51 -0.10 6.43 4.14
C ALA A 51 0.34 4.96 4.20
N ILE A 52 1.34 4.63 5.02
CA ILE A 52 1.77 3.24 5.23
C ILE A 52 0.65 2.40 5.87
N PHE A 53 0.01 2.90 6.93
CA PHE A 53 -1.10 2.18 7.58
C PHE A 53 -2.27 1.94 6.62
N LEU A 54 -2.66 2.96 5.85
CA LEU A 54 -3.71 2.82 4.83
C LEU A 54 -3.30 1.85 3.71
N GLY A 55 -2.02 1.88 3.31
CA GLY A 55 -1.47 0.94 2.33
C GLY A 55 -1.55 -0.50 2.81
N ILE A 56 -1.14 -0.79 4.05
CA ILE A 56 -1.19 -2.12 4.64
C ILE A 56 -2.64 -2.62 4.71
N PHE A 57 -3.55 -1.79 5.22
CA PHE A 57 -4.97 -2.13 5.28
C PHE A 57 -5.56 -2.42 3.90
N TRP A 58 -5.15 -1.66 2.88
CA TRP A 58 -5.56 -1.92 1.50
C TRP A 58 -4.99 -3.25 0.99
N CYS A 59 -3.72 -3.55 1.27
CA CYS A 59 -3.10 -4.83 0.90
C CYS A 59 -3.87 -6.02 1.50
N GLU A 60 -4.23 -5.95 2.78
CA GLU A 60 -5.04 -6.97 3.45
C GLU A 60 -6.41 -7.14 2.78
N ARG A 61 -7.10 -6.03 2.48
CA ARG A 61 -8.39 -6.05 1.80
C ARG A 61 -8.29 -6.63 0.38
N GLN A 62 -7.21 -6.37 -0.35
CA GLN A 62 -6.98 -6.98 -1.66
C GLN A 62 -6.79 -8.48 -1.57
N LEU A 63 -6.08 -8.96 -0.55
CA LEU A 63 -5.93 -10.39 -0.29
C LEU A 63 -7.28 -11.05 0.03
N GLU A 64 -8.11 -10.43 0.86
CA GLU A 64 -9.45 -10.94 1.21
C GLU A 64 -10.40 -11.02 0.01
N ILE A 65 -10.33 -10.04 -0.90
CA ILE A 65 -11.17 -10.02 -2.12
C ILE A 65 -10.75 -11.12 -3.11
N HIS A 66 -9.46 -11.45 -3.18
CA HIS A 66 -8.93 -12.36 -4.20
C HIS A 66 -8.75 -13.79 -3.69
N PHE A 67 -8.59 -14.02 -2.38
CA PHE A 67 -8.28 -15.32 -1.81
C PHE A 67 -9.20 -15.67 -0.63
N ASP A 68 -9.64 -16.93 -0.59
CA ASP A 68 -10.33 -17.51 0.56
C ASP A 68 -9.36 -17.72 1.74
N LYS A 69 -9.87 -17.93 2.96
CA LYS A 69 -9.10 -18.25 4.19
C LYS A 69 -8.20 -19.48 4.04
N ASN A 70 -8.49 -20.32 3.04
CA ASN A 70 -7.69 -21.49 2.68
C ASN A 70 -6.53 -21.18 1.70
N GLY A 71 -6.35 -19.93 1.27
CA GLY A 71 -5.33 -19.51 0.31
C GLY A 71 -5.64 -19.87 -1.14
N LYS A 72 -6.91 -20.16 -1.45
CA LYS A 72 -7.37 -20.47 -2.81
C LYS A 72 -7.95 -19.22 -3.46
N PRO A 73 -7.64 -18.92 -4.73
CA PRO A 73 -8.23 -17.78 -5.42
C PRO A 73 -9.75 -17.96 -5.54
N LEU A 74 -10.51 -16.91 -5.21
CA LEU A 74 -11.98 -16.93 -5.23
C LEU A 74 -12.53 -16.91 -6.67
N ASN A 75 -11.76 -16.40 -7.64
CA ASN A 75 -12.20 -16.22 -9.02
C ASN A 75 -11.43 -17.13 -9.98
N LYS A 76 -11.82 -18.40 -10.07
CA LYS A 76 -11.21 -19.41 -10.96
C LYS A 76 -11.52 -19.22 -12.46
N GLY A 77 -12.26 -18.18 -12.86
CA GLY A 77 -12.91 -18.11 -14.18
C GLY A 77 -12.45 -17.05 -15.17
N LYS A 78 -11.55 -16.12 -14.80
CA LYS A 78 -10.98 -15.12 -15.73
C LYS A 78 -9.56 -14.77 -15.31
N LEU A 79 -8.61 -15.52 -15.85
CA LEU A 79 -7.24 -15.07 -16.10
C LEU A 79 -7.16 -14.74 -17.59
#